data_AF-T1K1R8-F1
#
_entry.id   AF-T1K1R8-F1
#
_cell.length_a   1.000
_cell.length_b   1.000
_cell.length_c   1.000
_cell.angle_alpha   90.00
_cell.angle_beta   90.00
_cell.angle_gamma   90.00
#
_symmetry.space_group_name_H-M   'P 1'
#
loop_
_entity.id
_entity.type
_entity.pdbx_description
1 polymer ?
#
loop_
_entity_poly.entity_id
_entity_poly.type
_entity_poly.pdbx_seq_one_letter_code
_entity_poly.pdbx_strand_id
1 'polypeptide(L)'
;MDAESVKTGLTIINELKDMILSNLTAAGKEKVGEKINTNLDMLASIINGNSVSNCNGNAQGNANYEAEILKRLRAIEGKLDMTPKETFPDKVITHSRSSHRLFHGSHLLSGANAKFQKILNQWYGVPKQSWRCIFRAQTHNFSADSFHRHCDNFAPTFTIILGHNGDLCGGFTDIPWSIPADPKGRYITSEKSFLFSLINRESTDPIKFDVIKKRFAIVHHQRYGPIFGGGADLALSDNCDANMESYSNLPHSYDGEHANNYILMGHYYFCVKDYEVFTIT
;
A
#
# COMPACT_ATOMS: atom_id res chain seq x y z
N MET A 1 -0.31 -22.22 21.84
CA MET A 1 0.58 -23.10 21.06
C MET A 1 1.59 -23.70 22.03
N ASP A 2 1.77 -25.02 22.07
CA ASP A 2 2.78 -25.61 22.96
C ASP A 2 4.20 -25.39 22.40
N ALA A 3 5.19 -25.47 23.30
CA ALA A 3 6.59 -25.20 22.96
C ALA A 3 7.14 -26.17 21.91
N GLU A 4 6.57 -27.38 21.81
CA GLU A 4 6.99 -28.43 20.89
C GLU A 4 6.53 -28.13 19.45
N SER A 5 5.31 -27.59 19.30
CA SER A 5 4.76 -27.11 18.03
C SER A 5 5.49 -25.88 17.50
N VAL A 6 5.85 -24.94 18.40
CA VAL A 6 6.68 -23.77 18.07
C VAL A 6 8.05 -24.22 17.54
N LYS A 7 8.69 -25.15 18.26
CA LYS A 7 10.00 -25.69 17.91
C LYS A 7 9.97 -26.41 16.56
N THR A 8 8.93 -27.22 16.32
CA THR A 8 8.74 -27.93 15.05
C THR A 8 8.56 -26.96 13.88
N GLY A 9 7.74 -25.90 14.05
CA GLY A 9 7.54 -24.87 13.03
C GLY A 9 8.83 -24.11 12.69
N LEU A 10 9.65 -23.78 13.70
CA LEU A 10 10.95 -23.13 13.48
C LEU A 10 11.96 -24.05 12.77
N THR A 11 11.95 -25.34 13.06
CA THR A 11 12.80 -26.33 12.35
C THR A 11 12.43 -26.39 10.86
N ILE A 12 11.14 -26.48 10.53
CA ILE A 12 10.65 -26.52 9.14
C ILE A 12 11.03 -25.25 8.37
N ILE A 13 10.94 -24.08 9.01
CA ILE A 13 11.37 -22.80 8.41
C ILE A 13 12.86 -22.81 8.06
N ASN A 14 13.70 -23.34 8.95
CA ASN A 14 15.14 -23.42 8.73
C ASN A 14 15.49 -24.42 7.61
N GLU A 15 14.84 -25.59 7.57
CA GLU A 15 15.04 -26.58 6.51
C GLU A 15 14.61 -26.04 5.13
N LEU A 16 13.49 -25.30 5.07
CA LEU A 16 13.03 -24.63 3.85
C LEU A 16 14.01 -23.53 3.40
N LYS A 17 14.56 -22.77 4.34
CA LYS A 17 15.59 -21.75 4.07
C LYS A 17 16.81 -22.39 3.41
N ASP A 18 17.30 -23.49 3.96
CA ASP A 18 18.48 -24.19 3.47
C ASP A 18 18.23 -24.81 2.08
N MET A 19 17.04 -25.40 1.88
CA MET A 19 16.61 -25.93 0.58
C MET A 19 16.57 -24.84 -0.50
N ILE A 20 16.00 -23.67 -0.22
CA ILE A 20 15.89 -22.59 -1.21
C ILE A 20 17.26 -21.98 -1.50
N LEU A 21 18.09 -21.77 -0.47
CA LEU A 21 19.43 -21.20 -0.64
C LEU A 21 20.37 -22.13 -1.42
N SER A 22 20.26 -23.45 -1.25
CA SER A 22 21.09 -24.43 -1.96
C SER A 22 20.88 -24.45 -3.48
N ASN A 23 19.71 -24.01 -3.97
CA ASN A 23 19.34 -24.00 -5.39
C ASN A 23 19.67 -22.69 -6.13
N LEU A 24 20.25 -21.70 -5.45
CA LEU A 24 20.57 -20.39 -6.03
C LEU A 24 22.05 -20.27 -6.42
N THR A 25 22.31 -19.60 -7.55
CA THR A 25 23.67 -19.17 -7.94
C THR A 25 24.19 -18.11 -6.97
N ALA A 26 25.52 -17.87 -6.91
CA ALA A 26 26.12 -16.91 -5.98
C ALA A 26 25.50 -15.49 -6.09
N ALA A 27 25.21 -15.02 -7.31
CA ALA A 27 24.53 -13.74 -7.55
C ALA A 27 23.03 -13.76 -7.19
N GLY A 28 22.39 -14.93 -7.25
CA GLY A 28 21.01 -15.14 -6.80
C GLY A 28 20.88 -15.12 -5.28
N LYS A 29 21.87 -15.66 -4.55
CA LYS A 29 21.92 -15.66 -3.08
C LYS A 29 21.94 -14.25 -2.50
N GLU A 30 22.65 -13.31 -3.13
CA GLU A 30 22.78 -11.93 -2.65
C GLU A 30 21.48 -11.11 -2.82
N LYS A 31 20.81 -11.23 -3.97
CA LYS A 31 19.57 -10.46 -4.27
C LYS A 31 18.29 -11.07 -3.70
N VAL A 32 18.24 -12.40 -3.57
CA VAL A 32 17.05 -13.14 -3.11
C VAL A 32 17.15 -13.46 -1.62
N GLY A 33 18.37 -13.60 -1.08
CA GLY A 33 18.61 -13.93 0.33
C GLY A 33 18.05 -12.91 1.31
N GLU A 34 18.17 -11.60 1.03
CA GLU A 34 17.58 -10.55 1.90
C GLU A 34 16.05 -10.60 1.94
N LYS A 35 15.41 -10.83 0.80
CA LYS A 35 13.94 -10.92 0.72
C LYS A 35 13.41 -12.19 1.38
N ILE A 36 14.10 -13.31 1.19
CA ILE A 36 13.76 -14.58 1.87
C ILE A 36 13.94 -14.42 3.38
N ASN A 37 15.08 -13.88 3.83
CA ASN A 37 15.32 -13.67 5.26
C ASN A 37 14.25 -12.76 5.88
N THR A 38 13.90 -11.65 5.24
CA THR A 38 12.86 -10.73 5.75
C THR A 38 11.50 -11.42 5.89
N ASN A 39 11.11 -12.26 4.92
CA ASN A 39 9.85 -12.99 4.97
C ASN A 39 9.87 -14.13 6.00
N LEU A 40 11.00 -14.83 6.15
CA LEU A 40 11.15 -15.89 7.16
C LEU A 40 11.23 -15.32 8.58
N ASP A 41 11.87 -14.16 8.77
CA ASP A 41 11.91 -13.44 10.05
C ASP A 41 10.50 -12.91 10.42
N MET A 42 9.73 -12.47 9.42
CA MET A 42 8.32 -12.13 9.60
C MET A 42 7.49 -13.35 10.00
N LEU A 43 7.70 -14.52 9.38
CA LEU A 43 7.01 -15.76 9.74
C LEU A 43 7.43 -16.27 11.13
N ALA A 44 8.72 -16.19 11.48
CA ALA A 44 9.23 -16.53 12.80
C ALA A 44 8.68 -15.59 13.88
N SER A 45 8.52 -14.29 13.59
CA SER A 45 7.91 -13.34 14.52
C SER A 45 6.40 -13.58 14.71
N ILE A 46 5.68 -14.04 13.68
CA ILE A 46 4.28 -14.47 13.78
C ILE A 46 4.15 -15.74 14.65
N ILE A 47 5.04 -16.71 14.46
CA ILE A 47 5.07 -17.95 15.27
C ILE A 47 5.39 -17.64 16.74
N ASN A 48 6.35 -16.75 16.99
CA ASN A 48 6.72 -16.32 18.34
C ASN A 48 5.65 -15.41 19.01
N GLY A 49 4.99 -14.55 18.22
CA GLY A 49 3.96 -13.62 18.70
C GLY A 49 2.65 -14.28 19.12
N ASN A 50 2.34 -15.47 18.58
CA ASN A 50 1.17 -16.27 18.98
C ASN A 50 1.32 -17.01 20.33
N SER A 51 2.37 -16.71 21.11
CA SER A 51 2.52 -17.20 22.48
C SER A 51 1.72 -16.39 23.51
N VAL A 52 1.10 -15.27 23.14
CA VAL A 52 0.30 -14.42 24.07
C VAL A 52 -1.09 -14.10 23.51
N SER A 53 -1.89 -15.13 23.23
CA SER A 53 -3.38 -15.09 23.37
C SER A 53 -4.01 -16.35 22.78
N ASN A 54 -4.06 -17.44 23.55
CA ASN A 54 -5.27 -18.25 23.73
C ASN A 54 -4.96 -19.48 24.59
N CYS A 55 -5.29 -19.36 25.87
CA CYS A 55 -5.69 -20.51 26.65
C CYS A 55 -7.12 -20.86 26.20
N ASN A 56 -7.26 -21.93 25.42
CA ASN A 56 -8.34 -22.91 25.54
C ASN A 56 -8.15 -23.96 24.44
N GLY A 57 -7.85 -25.17 24.88
CA GLY A 57 -7.62 -26.31 24.00
C GLY A 57 -8.89 -26.72 23.26
N ASN A 58 -8.68 -27.23 22.04
CA ASN A 58 -9.45 -28.31 21.42
C ASN A 58 -8.65 -28.76 20.17
N ALA A 59 -8.45 -30.07 20.01
CA ALA A 59 -7.62 -30.66 18.95
C ALA A 59 -8.08 -30.34 17.50
N GLN A 60 -9.29 -29.80 17.34
CA GLN A 60 -9.83 -29.35 16.06
C GLN A 60 -9.20 -28.05 15.54
N GLY A 61 -8.54 -27.26 16.41
CA GLY A 61 -7.87 -26.01 16.04
C GLY A 61 -6.53 -26.20 15.31
N ASN A 62 -5.91 -27.38 15.42
CA ASN A 62 -4.56 -27.61 14.91
C ASN A 62 -4.56 -27.95 13.40
N ALA A 63 -5.54 -28.75 12.93
CA ALA A 63 -5.65 -29.13 11.52
C ALA A 63 -5.99 -27.95 10.60
N ASN A 64 -6.79 -26.98 11.08
CA ASN A 64 -7.13 -25.78 10.31
C ASN A 64 -5.94 -24.80 10.18
N TYR A 65 -5.05 -24.77 11.18
CA TYR A 65 -3.87 -23.93 11.17
C TYR A 65 -2.77 -24.51 10.25
N GLU A 66 -2.56 -25.83 10.32
CA GLU A 66 -1.64 -26.54 9.44
C GLU A 66 -2.08 -26.46 7.96
N ALA A 67 -3.39 -26.58 7.69
CA ALA A 67 -3.95 -26.42 6.34
C ALA A 67 -3.75 -24.99 5.79
N GLU A 68 -3.89 -23.97 6.63
CA GLU A 68 -3.70 -22.57 6.24
C GLU A 68 -2.22 -22.23 5.98
N ILE A 69 -1.30 -22.79 6.78
CA ILE A 69 0.15 -22.69 6.52
C ILE A 69 0.51 -23.38 5.21
N LEU A 70 0.04 -24.61 4.98
CA LEU A 70 0.28 -25.36 3.74
C LEU A 70 -0.31 -24.67 2.51
N LYS A 71 -1.47 -24.02 2.65
CA LYS A 71 -2.10 -23.20 1.58
C LYS A 71 -1.23 -22.00 1.22
N ARG A 72 -0.69 -21.30 2.23
CA ARG A 72 0.22 -20.15 2.03
C ARG A 72 1.56 -20.58 1.44
N LEU A 73 2.10 -21.74 1.86
CA LEU A 73 3.32 -22.31 1.29
C LEU A 73 3.15 -22.70 -0.19
N ARG A 74 2.04 -23.37 -0.56
CA ARG A 74 1.74 -23.69 -1.97
C ARG A 74 1.56 -22.45 -2.85
N ALA A 75 0.99 -21.38 -2.29
CA ALA A 75 0.87 -20.09 -3.00
C ALA A 75 2.22 -19.40 -3.23
N ILE A 76 3.23 -19.67 -2.39
CA ILE A 76 4.61 -19.21 -2.56
C ILE A 76 5.34 -20.10 -3.58
N GLU A 77 5.18 -21.42 -3.51
CA GLU A 77 5.75 -22.38 -4.48
C GLU A 77 5.25 -22.11 -5.91
N GLY A 78 3.95 -21.85 -6.10
CA GLY A 78 3.40 -21.51 -7.41
C GLY A 78 3.91 -20.18 -7.99
N LYS A 79 4.46 -19.29 -7.16
CA LYS A 79 5.12 -18.05 -7.60
C LYS A 79 6.62 -18.23 -7.88
N LEU A 80 7.18 -19.38 -7.55
CA LEU A 80 8.58 -19.76 -7.74
C LEU A 80 8.79 -20.73 -8.90
N ASP A 81 7.75 -21.07 -9.68
CA ASP A 81 7.88 -21.88 -10.90
C ASP A 81 8.68 -21.12 -11.97
N MET A 82 10.00 -21.29 -11.90
CA MET A 82 10.96 -20.90 -12.92
C MET A 82 11.48 -22.17 -13.59
N THR A 83 10.67 -22.75 -14.47
CA THR A 83 11.22 -23.67 -15.47
C THR A 83 12.02 -22.87 -16.52
N PRO A 84 13.27 -23.27 -16.85
CA PRO A 84 14.08 -22.54 -17.80
C PRO A 84 13.71 -22.94 -19.23
N LYS A 85 12.84 -22.15 -19.88
CA LYS A 85 12.71 -22.12 -21.34
C LYS A 85 12.43 -20.69 -21.81
N GLU A 86 13.45 -20.07 -22.41
CA GLU A 86 13.45 -19.69 -23.83
C GLU A 86 14.69 -18.85 -24.15
N THR A 87 15.53 -19.40 -25.02
CA THR A 87 16.55 -18.65 -25.77
C THR A 87 15.84 -17.87 -26.87
N PHE A 88 16.06 -16.54 -26.94
CA PHE A 88 15.66 -15.73 -28.08
C PHE A 88 16.88 -15.17 -28.81
N PRO A 89 16.89 -15.19 -30.15
CA PRO A 89 18.03 -14.77 -30.95
C PRO A 89 18.21 -13.25 -30.91
N ASP A 90 19.45 -12.81 -31.07
CA ASP A 90 19.84 -11.41 -31.17
C ASP A 90 19.00 -10.66 -32.21
N LYS A 91 18.03 -9.87 -31.72
CA LYS A 91 17.42 -8.79 -32.49
C LYS A 91 17.92 -7.47 -31.95
N VAL A 92 18.75 -6.84 -32.78
CA VAL A 92 19.22 -5.45 -32.73
C VAL A 92 18.20 -4.54 -32.03
N ILE A 93 18.51 -4.15 -30.79
CA ILE A 93 17.72 -3.18 -30.04
C ILE A 93 18.17 -1.78 -30.46
N THR A 94 17.44 -1.18 -31.40
CA THR A 94 17.36 0.29 -31.45
C THR A 94 16.70 0.75 -30.16
N HIS A 95 17.48 1.31 -29.24
CA HIS A 95 16.97 1.85 -27.98
C HIS A 95 16.16 3.12 -28.26
N SER A 96 14.86 2.96 -28.46
CA SER A 96 13.91 4.06 -28.32
C SER A 96 12.64 3.57 -27.66
N ARG A 97 12.66 3.55 -26.33
CA ARG A 97 11.45 3.56 -25.49
C ARG A 97 11.76 4.39 -24.26
N SER A 98 11.64 5.72 -24.37
CA SER A 98 11.37 6.48 -23.17
C SER A 98 10.05 5.93 -22.62
N SER A 99 10.13 5.15 -21.55
CA SER A 99 9.00 4.98 -20.65
C SER A 99 8.66 6.40 -20.21
N HIS A 100 7.64 7.00 -20.81
CA HIS A 100 7.21 8.34 -20.42
C HIS A 100 6.76 8.22 -18.97
N ARG A 101 7.57 8.77 -18.05
CA ARG A 101 7.21 8.83 -16.63
C ARG A 101 5.99 9.73 -16.55
N LEU A 102 4.86 9.18 -16.14
CA LEU A 102 3.61 9.94 -16.02
C LEU A 102 3.62 10.73 -14.71
N PHE A 103 4.22 10.21 -13.65
CA PHE A 103 4.33 10.87 -12.35
C PHE A 103 5.76 11.38 -12.12
N HIS A 104 6.01 12.61 -12.53
CA HIS A 104 7.35 13.22 -12.49
C HIS A 104 7.79 13.50 -11.06
N GLY A 105 9.00 13.05 -10.75
CA GLY A 105 9.61 13.25 -9.43
C GLY A 105 9.11 12.29 -8.36
N SER A 106 8.17 11.37 -8.65
CA SER A 106 7.70 10.40 -7.64
C SER A 106 8.80 9.43 -7.24
N HIS A 107 9.00 9.25 -5.93
CA HIS A 107 9.83 8.19 -5.40
C HIS A 107 8.98 6.95 -5.09
N LEU A 108 7.72 7.14 -4.69
CA LEU A 108 6.80 6.06 -4.32
C LEU A 108 6.32 5.25 -5.55
N LEU A 109 6.23 5.89 -6.71
CA LEU A 109 5.86 5.28 -8.00
C LEU A 109 7.09 5.06 -8.89
N SER A 110 8.25 4.79 -8.31
CA SER A 110 9.51 4.50 -9.03
C SER A 110 9.92 3.02 -8.88
N GLY A 111 10.96 2.59 -9.60
CA GLY A 111 11.49 1.22 -9.50
C GLY A 111 10.42 0.15 -9.71
N ALA A 112 10.27 -0.76 -8.73
CA ALA A 112 9.28 -1.85 -8.75
C ALA A 112 7.82 -1.37 -8.78
N ASN A 113 7.57 -0.11 -8.41
CA ASN A 113 6.24 0.51 -8.36
C ASN A 113 5.91 1.34 -9.60
N ALA A 114 6.85 1.49 -10.55
CA ALA A 114 6.65 2.30 -11.76
C ALA A 114 5.46 1.84 -12.62
N LYS A 115 5.09 0.55 -12.53
CA LYS A 115 3.90 -0.02 -13.18
C LYS A 115 2.59 0.67 -12.77
N PHE A 116 2.48 1.15 -11.53
CA PHE A 116 1.26 1.78 -11.01
C PHE A 116 0.98 3.15 -11.64
N GLN A 117 1.98 3.83 -12.19
CA GLN A 117 1.78 5.08 -12.91
C GLN A 117 0.77 4.93 -14.06
N LYS A 118 0.83 3.81 -14.78
CA LYS A 118 -0.10 3.53 -15.89
C LYS A 118 -1.51 3.26 -15.38
N ILE A 119 -1.64 2.54 -14.27
CA ILE A 119 -2.93 2.19 -13.66
C ILE A 119 -3.64 3.45 -13.16
N LEU A 120 -2.95 4.28 -12.38
CA LEU A 120 -3.48 5.56 -11.90
C LEU A 120 -3.90 6.47 -13.06
N ASN A 121 -3.07 6.55 -14.11
CA ASN A 121 -3.39 7.35 -15.28
C ASN A 121 -4.57 6.80 -16.10
N GLN A 122 -4.71 5.47 -16.16
CA GLN A 122 -5.85 4.82 -16.78
C GLN A 122 -7.15 5.13 -16.02
N TRP A 123 -7.12 5.10 -14.68
CA TRP A 123 -8.27 5.49 -13.86
C TRP A 123 -8.64 6.97 -14.00
N TYR A 124 -7.66 7.85 -14.22
CA TYR A 124 -7.92 9.25 -14.56
C TYR A 124 -8.59 9.41 -15.94
N GLY A 125 -8.25 8.53 -16.89
CA GLY A 125 -8.94 8.43 -18.18
C GLY A 125 -8.41 9.34 -19.30
N VAL A 126 -7.35 10.13 -19.05
CA VAL A 126 -6.70 10.94 -20.09
C VAL A 126 -5.39 10.28 -20.55
N PRO A 127 -5.28 9.87 -21.83
CA PRO A 127 -4.07 9.25 -22.35
C PRO A 127 -2.84 10.15 -22.21
N LYS A 128 -1.73 9.58 -21.72
CA LYS A 128 -0.43 10.27 -21.58
C LYS A 128 -0.46 11.53 -20.69
N GLN A 129 -1.44 11.66 -19.78
CA GLN A 129 -1.45 12.75 -18.82
C GLN A 129 -0.18 12.70 -17.95
N SER A 130 0.47 13.85 -17.84
CA SER A 130 1.65 14.04 -16.99
C SER A 130 1.27 14.71 -15.69
N TRP A 131 1.88 14.25 -14.60
CA TRP A 131 1.64 14.66 -13.25
C TRP A 131 2.93 15.20 -12.66
N ARG A 132 2.82 16.30 -11.91
CA ARG A 132 3.92 16.96 -11.22
C ARG A 132 3.69 16.87 -9.72
N CYS A 133 4.71 16.42 -8.99
CA CYS A 133 4.72 16.43 -7.53
C CYS A 133 4.69 17.88 -7.02
N ILE A 134 3.73 18.20 -6.17
CA ILE A 134 3.60 19.51 -5.52
C ILE A 134 3.89 19.42 -4.02
N PHE A 135 3.77 18.23 -3.43
CA PHE A 135 4.07 17.99 -2.03
C PHE A 135 4.70 16.61 -1.83
N ARG A 136 5.74 16.53 -0.98
CA ARG A 136 6.30 15.29 -0.45
C ARG A 136 6.48 15.42 1.05
N ALA A 137 5.89 14.50 1.80
CA ALA A 137 5.86 14.56 3.26
C ALA A 137 7.27 14.52 3.86
N GLN A 138 8.12 13.62 3.37
CA GLN A 138 9.51 13.50 3.83
C GLN A 138 10.34 14.79 3.69
N THR A 139 10.05 15.65 2.71
CA THR A 139 10.76 16.94 2.52
C THR A 139 9.99 18.14 3.06
N HIS A 140 8.70 17.96 3.39
CA HIS A 140 7.81 19.00 3.89
C HIS A 140 7.31 18.70 5.32
N ASN A 141 8.08 17.90 6.07
CA ASN A 141 7.91 17.63 7.50
C ASN A 141 6.55 17.08 7.92
N PHE A 142 5.81 16.39 7.03
CA PHE A 142 4.52 15.74 7.33
C PHE A 142 3.41 16.64 7.93
N SER A 143 3.64 17.95 8.03
CA SER A 143 2.72 18.89 8.68
C SER A 143 1.53 19.25 7.78
N ALA A 144 0.36 19.41 8.40
CA ALA A 144 -0.86 19.91 7.78
C ALA A 144 -0.66 21.33 7.20
N ASP A 145 0.08 22.19 7.92
CA ASP A 145 0.45 23.53 7.42
C ASP A 145 1.23 23.46 6.10
N SER A 146 2.23 22.57 6.03
CA SER A 146 2.98 22.39 4.78
C SER A 146 2.10 21.78 3.69
N PHE A 147 1.20 20.85 4.00
CA PHE A 147 0.25 20.35 3.02
C PHE A 147 -0.57 21.50 2.43
N HIS A 148 -1.20 22.32 3.26
CA HIS A 148 -2.03 23.43 2.79
C HIS A 148 -1.24 24.46 1.97
N ARG A 149 -0.03 24.81 2.39
CA ARG A 149 0.83 25.73 1.62
C ARG A 149 1.16 25.25 0.20
N HIS A 150 1.21 23.94 -0.02
CA HIS A 150 1.61 23.35 -1.31
C HIS A 150 0.46 22.80 -2.14
N CYS A 151 -0.64 22.38 -1.50
CA CYS A 151 -1.73 21.63 -2.14
C CYS A 151 -3.02 22.45 -2.28
N ASP A 152 -3.22 23.50 -1.49
CA ASP A 152 -4.44 24.31 -1.60
C ASP A 152 -4.57 24.95 -2.98
N ASN A 153 -5.81 25.03 -3.46
CA ASN A 153 -6.20 25.54 -4.78
C ASN A 153 -5.74 24.69 -5.98
N PHE A 154 -5.04 23.57 -5.77
CA PHE A 154 -4.71 22.65 -6.85
C PHE A 154 -5.80 21.59 -7.04
N ALA A 155 -6.23 21.42 -8.29
CA ALA A 155 -7.10 20.35 -8.74
C ALA A 155 -6.87 20.03 -10.23
N PRO A 156 -7.07 18.78 -10.66
CA PRO A 156 -7.26 17.60 -9.81
C PRO A 156 -5.97 17.24 -9.08
N THR A 157 -6.07 16.42 -8.03
CA THR A 157 -4.90 15.89 -7.32
C THR A 157 -4.96 14.39 -7.10
N PHE A 158 -3.79 13.76 -7.15
CA PHE A 158 -3.54 12.42 -6.61
C PHE A 158 -2.75 12.57 -5.32
N THR A 159 -3.21 11.89 -4.26
CA THR A 159 -2.44 11.64 -3.04
C THR A 159 -2.00 10.18 -3.06
N ILE A 160 -0.69 9.92 -2.96
CA ILE A 160 -0.09 8.58 -2.91
C ILE A 160 0.56 8.41 -1.53
N ILE A 161 0.17 7.38 -0.78
CA ILE A 161 0.56 7.18 0.62
C ILE A 161 1.27 5.83 0.76
N LEU A 162 2.40 5.83 1.47
CA LEU A 162 3.15 4.64 1.82
C LEU A 162 3.05 4.38 3.32
N GLY A 163 2.55 3.21 3.69
CA GLY A 163 2.57 2.71 5.06
C GLY A 163 3.89 2.05 5.46
N HIS A 164 4.13 1.90 6.76
CA HIS A 164 5.33 1.24 7.28
C HIS A 164 5.44 -0.24 6.88
N ASN A 165 4.30 -0.90 6.65
CA ASN A 165 4.25 -2.31 6.24
C ASN A 165 4.34 -2.51 4.72
N GLY A 166 4.59 -1.44 3.95
CA GLY A 166 4.68 -1.51 2.49
C GLY A 166 3.35 -1.39 1.76
N ASP A 167 2.24 -1.19 2.49
CA ASP A 167 0.96 -0.82 1.89
C ASP A 167 1.12 0.49 1.09
N LEU A 168 0.61 0.52 -0.14
CA LEU A 168 0.69 1.67 -1.04
C LEU A 168 -0.72 1.97 -1.51
N CYS A 169 -1.29 3.07 -1.02
CA CYS A 169 -2.68 3.43 -1.25
C CYS A 169 -2.83 4.92 -1.51
N GLY A 170 -4.06 5.43 -1.55
CA GLY A 170 -4.29 6.86 -1.63
C GLY A 170 -5.66 7.24 -2.15
N GLY A 171 -5.76 8.47 -2.66
CA GLY A 171 -6.99 9.02 -3.18
C GLY A 171 -6.78 10.01 -4.31
N PHE A 172 -7.76 10.09 -5.19
CA PHE A 172 -7.88 11.10 -6.23
C PHE A 172 -9.04 12.03 -5.91
N THR A 173 -8.88 13.32 -6.20
CA THR A 173 -9.99 14.28 -6.14
C THR A 173 -9.91 15.29 -7.29
N ASP A 174 -11.08 15.62 -7.85
CA ASP A 174 -11.27 16.74 -8.78
C ASP A 174 -11.53 18.07 -8.07
N ILE A 175 -11.54 18.07 -6.73
CA ILE A 175 -11.81 19.24 -5.90
C ILE A 175 -10.51 19.86 -5.39
N PRO A 176 -10.37 21.19 -5.47
CA PRO A 176 -9.22 21.88 -4.88
C PRO A 176 -9.30 21.87 -3.36
N TRP A 177 -8.17 21.57 -2.72
CA TRP A 177 -8.03 21.68 -1.26
C TRP A 177 -8.14 23.14 -0.81
N SER A 178 -8.67 23.36 0.39
CA SER A 178 -8.62 24.66 1.04
C SER A 178 -8.75 24.55 2.55
N ILE A 179 -8.28 25.58 3.26
CA ILE A 179 -8.55 25.76 4.68
C ILE A 179 -9.98 26.32 4.86
N PRO A 180 -10.86 25.65 5.63
CA PRO A 180 -12.20 26.17 5.94
C PRO A 180 -12.15 27.21 7.07
N ALA A 181 -13.13 28.10 7.13
CA ALA A 181 -13.28 29.03 8.25
C ALA A 181 -13.75 28.34 9.55
N ASP A 182 -14.50 27.23 9.44
CA ASP A 182 -14.95 26.46 10.60
C ASP A 182 -13.85 25.49 11.05
N PRO A 183 -13.37 25.55 12.31
CA PRO A 183 -12.34 24.65 12.81
C PRO A 183 -12.77 23.19 12.88
N LYS A 184 -14.07 22.87 12.78
CA LYS A 184 -14.60 21.49 12.74
C LYS A 184 -14.45 20.84 11.36
N GLY A 185 -14.01 21.61 10.36
CA GLY A 185 -13.90 21.17 8.99
C GLY A 185 -15.20 21.34 8.19
N ARG A 186 -15.09 21.12 6.87
CA ARG A 186 -16.20 21.31 5.93
C ARG A 186 -16.24 20.19 4.89
N TYR A 187 -17.42 19.61 4.70
CA TYR A 187 -17.67 18.66 3.61
C TYR A 187 -17.78 19.39 2.27
N ILE A 188 -17.12 18.82 1.27
CA ILE A 188 -17.14 19.30 -0.11
C ILE A 188 -17.61 18.18 -1.04
N THR A 189 -18.50 18.54 -1.96
CA THR A 189 -19.03 17.61 -2.94
C THR A 189 -17.98 17.30 -4.01
N SER A 190 -17.85 16.03 -4.37
CA SER A 190 -17.06 15.58 -5.51
C SER A 190 -17.86 14.56 -6.32
N GLU A 191 -17.74 14.64 -7.64
CA GLU A 191 -18.39 13.74 -8.58
C GLU A 191 -17.45 12.62 -9.05
N LYS A 192 -16.13 12.81 -8.93
CA LYS A 192 -15.12 11.98 -9.59
C LYS A 192 -14.02 11.51 -8.66
N SER A 193 -14.05 11.87 -7.38
CA SER A 193 -13.07 11.37 -6.41
C SER A 193 -13.20 9.86 -6.24
N PHE A 194 -12.08 9.23 -5.92
CA PHE A 194 -12.02 7.82 -5.60
C PHE A 194 -10.85 7.56 -4.65
N LEU A 195 -10.97 6.51 -3.84
CA LEU A 195 -9.85 5.94 -3.10
C LEU A 195 -9.27 4.76 -3.88
N PHE A 196 -8.04 4.38 -3.56
CA PHE A 196 -7.42 3.21 -4.17
C PHE A 196 -6.41 2.55 -3.25
N SER A 197 -6.18 1.26 -3.50
CA SER A 197 -5.11 0.46 -2.90
C SER A 197 -4.30 -0.19 -4.03
N LEU A 198 -3.01 0.09 -4.12
CA LEU A 198 -2.09 -0.44 -5.13
C LEU A 198 -1.31 -1.66 -4.62
N ILE A 199 -0.96 -1.64 -3.33
CA ILE A 199 -0.36 -2.75 -2.60
C ILE A 199 -1.09 -2.85 -1.27
N ASN A 200 -1.62 -4.02 -0.95
CA ASN A 200 -2.27 -4.32 0.32
C ASN A 200 -1.86 -5.71 0.83
N ARG A 201 -2.16 -5.96 2.11
CA ARG A 201 -1.89 -7.22 2.81
C ARG A 201 -2.58 -8.44 2.21
N GLU A 202 -3.70 -8.25 1.53
CA GLU A 202 -4.44 -9.34 0.88
C GLU A 202 -3.80 -9.76 -0.45
N SER A 203 -2.73 -9.08 -0.88
CA SER A 203 -2.00 -9.34 -2.13
C SER A 203 -2.91 -9.36 -3.37
N THR A 204 -3.96 -8.56 -3.33
CA THR A 204 -4.90 -8.40 -4.44
C THR A 204 -4.33 -7.46 -5.51
N ASP A 205 -4.88 -7.57 -6.72
CA ASP A 205 -4.64 -6.58 -7.77
C ASP A 205 -5.03 -5.17 -7.31
N PRO A 206 -4.48 -4.10 -7.90
CA PRO A 206 -4.86 -2.74 -7.54
C PRO A 206 -6.37 -2.49 -7.57
N ILE A 207 -6.92 -2.01 -6.46
CA ILE A 207 -8.35 -1.80 -6.26
C ILE A 207 -8.66 -0.31 -6.27
N LYS A 208 -9.80 0.05 -6.87
CA LYS A 208 -10.36 1.39 -6.89
C LYS A 208 -11.71 1.39 -6.17
N PHE A 209 -11.94 2.37 -5.31
CA PHE A 209 -13.18 2.57 -4.57
C PHE A 209 -13.80 3.90 -5.00
N ASP A 210 -14.90 3.84 -5.75
CA ASP A 210 -15.56 5.04 -6.28
C ASP A 210 -16.39 5.74 -5.20
N VAL A 211 -16.52 7.07 -5.32
CA VAL A 211 -17.36 7.85 -4.43
C VAL A 211 -18.84 7.49 -4.62
N ILE A 212 -19.49 7.04 -3.54
CA ILE A 212 -20.93 6.74 -3.51
C ILE A 212 -21.73 7.82 -2.79
N LYS A 213 -21.14 8.52 -1.81
CA LYS A 213 -21.78 9.64 -1.09
C LYS A 213 -21.12 10.96 -1.45
N LYS A 214 -21.40 11.42 -2.67
CA LYS A 214 -20.79 12.60 -3.29
C LYS A 214 -20.76 13.86 -2.43
N ARG A 215 -21.82 14.15 -1.66
CA ARG A 215 -21.90 15.32 -0.75
C ARG A 215 -20.93 15.28 0.43
N PHE A 216 -20.39 14.11 0.74
CA PHE A 216 -19.46 13.88 1.85
C PHE A 216 -18.12 13.36 1.33
N ALA A 217 -17.78 13.65 0.07
CA ALA A 217 -16.64 13.04 -0.59
C ALA A 217 -15.30 13.52 -0.07
N ILE A 218 -15.16 14.82 0.18
CA ILE A 218 -13.91 15.45 0.64
C ILE A 218 -14.19 16.24 1.90
N VAL A 219 -13.24 16.26 2.83
CA VAL A 219 -13.30 17.13 4.02
C VAL A 219 -12.12 18.09 4.01
N HIS A 220 -12.42 19.38 4.07
CA HIS A 220 -11.42 20.40 4.31
C HIS A 220 -11.27 20.58 5.82
N HIS A 221 -10.04 20.58 6.33
CA HIS A 221 -9.79 20.74 7.76
C HIS A 221 -8.37 21.26 8.03
N GLN A 222 -8.24 22.37 8.75
CA GLN A 222 -6.96 23.09 8.94
C GLN A 222 -5.83 22.31 9.63
N ARG A 223 -6.17 21.30 10.47
CA ARG A 223 -5.20 20.45 11.20
C ARG A 223 -4.93 19.08 10.55
N TYR A 224 -5.39 18.87 9.32
CA TYR A 224 -5.18 17.62 8.61
C TYR A 224 -4.60 17.93 7.25
N GLY A 225 -3.93 16.93 6.66
CA GLY A 225 -3.65 16.95 5.23
C GLY A 225 -4.92 16.58 4.45
N PRO A 226 -4.84 15.59 3.54
CA PRO A 226 -6.01 15.15 2.79
C PRO A 226 -6.97 14.32 3.67
N ILE A 227 -8.26 14.61 3.53
CA ILE A 227 -9.34 13.79 4.09
C ILE A 227 -10.36 13.46 3.00
N PHE A 228 -10.63 12.17 2.84
CA PHE A 228 -11.62 11.61 1.94
C PHE A 228 -12.75 10.97 2.77
N GLY A 229 -13.99 11.40 2.54
CA GLY A 229 -15.21 10.73 3.02
C GLY A 229 -15.81 11.32 4.30
N GLY A 230 -17.13 11.16 4.45
CA GLY A 230 -17.91 11.41 5.66
C GLY A 230 -17.56 10.42 6.75
N GLY A 231 -17.16 10.92 7.93
CA GLY A 231 -16.54 10.09 8.97
C GLY A 231 -15.10 9.66 8.66
N ALA A 232 -14.53 10.18 7.55
CA ALA A 232 -13.25 9.87 6.91
C ALA A 232 -12.99 8.38 6.62
N ASP A 233 -13.21 8.01 5.36
CA ASP A 233 -12.74 6.73 4.82
C ASP A 233 -11.21 6.68 4.76
N LEU A 234 -10.58 7.86 4.64
CA LEU A 234 -9.15 8.05 4.76
C LEU A 234 -8.87 9.47 5.27
N ALA A 235 -8.14 9.62 6.37
CA ALA A 235 -7.68 10.89 6.91
C ALA A 235 -6.19 10.83 7.26
N LEU A 236 -5.43 11.85 6.84
CA LEU A 236 -4.06 12.08 7.29
C LEU A 236 -3.97 13.24 8.27
N SER A 237 -3.60 12.94 9.52
CA SER A 237 -3.37 13.90 10.60
C SER A 237 -2.12 14.75 10.35
N ASP A 238 -2.01 15.87 11.08
CA ASP A 238 -0.76 16.61 11.21
C ASP A 238 0.33 15.70 11.81
N ASN A 239 1.58 15.82 11.33
CA ASN A 239 2.73 15.01 11.78
C ASN A 239 2.46 13.50 11.74
N CYS A 240 1.79 13.03 10.69
CA CYS A 240 1.31 11.65 10.57
C CYS A 240 2.41 10.57 10.54
N ASP A 241 3.69 10.94 10.51
CA ASP A 241 4.85 10.07 10.68
C ASP A 241 5.23 9.79 12.14
N ALA A 242 4.72 10.59 13.07
CA ALA A 242 5.09 10.54 14.48
C ALA A 242 3.91 10.26 15.42
N ASN A 243 2.70 10.08 14.89
CA ASN A 243 1.50 9.77 15.67
C ASN A 243 0.58 8.74 15.01
N MET A 244 -0.41 8.28 15.78
CA MET A 244 -1.43 7.31 15.37
C MET A 244 -2.81 7.96 15.26
N GLU A 245 -2.86 9.21 14.77
CA GLU A 245 -4.12 9.97 14.63
C GLU A 245 -4.67 9.96 13.20
N SER A 246 -3.89 9.47 12.24
CA SER A 246 -4.39 9.16 10.90
C SER A 246 -5.21 7.88 10.95
N TYR A 247 -6.29 7.82 10.17
CA TYR A 247 -7.19 6.68 10.22
C TYR A 247 -7.94 6.42 8.93
N SER A 248 -8.45 5.19 8.80
CA SER A 248 -9.30 4.76 7.70
C SER A 248 -10.56 4.09 8.25
N ASN A 249 -11.71 4.61 7.84
CA ASN A 249 -13.02 4.09 8.20
C ASN A 249 -13.85 3.70 6.96
N LEU A 250 -13.17 3.26 5.89
CA LEU A 250 -13.80 2.74 4.67
C LEU A 250 -14.68 1.51 4.98
N PRO A 251 -15.88 1.33 4.38
CA PRO A 251 -16.51 2.13 3.31
C PRO A 251 -17.74 2.95 3.75
N HIS A 252 -17.57 4.24 4.06
CA HIS A 252 -18.70 5.13 4.31
C HIS A 252 -19.13 5.94 3.09
N SER A 253 -18.21 6.65 2.44
CA SER A 253 -18.46 7.55 1.32
C SER A 253 -17.85 7.08 0.01
N TYR A 254 -16.85 6.21 0.09
CA TYR A 254 -16.27 5.42 -0.98
C TYR A 254 -16.57 3.95 -0.74
N ASP A 255 -16.82 3.20 -1.80
CA ASP A 255 -17.12 1.77 -1.71
C ASP A 255 -16.66 1.05 -2.99
N GLY A 256 -16.61 -0.27 -2.92
CA GLY A 256 -16.16 -1.13 -4.01
C GLY A 256 -15.93 -2.56 -3.53
N GLU A 257 -15.50 -3.42 -4.45
CA GLU A 257 -15.15 -4.79 -4.09
C GLU A 257 -14.03 -4.81 -3.05
N HIS A 258 -14.18 -5.66 -2.01
CA HIS A 258 -13.25 -5.79 -0.88
C HIS A 258 -13.11 -4.55 0.03
N ALA A 259 -13.97 -3.54 -0.09
CA ALA A 259 -13.87 -2.35 0.74
C ALA A 259 -14.06 -2.68 2.23
N ASN A 260 -13.06 -2.35 3.03
CA ASN A 260 -13.05 -2.51 4.49
C ASN A 260 -12.03 -1.54 5.12
N ASN A 261 -12.08 -1.39 6.43
CA ASN A 261 -11.25 -0.43 7.19
C ASN A 261 -9.76 -0.81 7.29
N TYR A 262 -9.35 -1.98 6.79
CA TYR A 262 -7.95 -2.44 6.79
C TYR A 262 -7.32 -2.46 5.39
N ILE A 263 -8.09 -2.33 4.31
CA ILE A 263 -7.57 -2.53 2.94
C ILE A 263 -6.57 -1.47 2.47
N LEU A 264 -6.60 -0.28 3.07
CA LEU A 264 -5.71 0.83 2.72
C LEU A 264 -4.38 0.78 3.47
N MET A 265 -4.42 0.63 4.80
CA MET A 265 -3.24 0.77 5.68
C MET A 265 -3.06 -0.38 6.67
N GLY A 266 -3.86 -1.44 6.55
CA GLY A 266 -3.81 -2.64 7.39
C GLY A 266 -4.39 -2.48 8.81
N HIS A 267 -4.68 -1.25 9.23
CA HIS A 267 -5.17 -0.90 10.57
C HIS A 267 -6.13 0.29 10.51
N TYR A 268 -7.04 0.38 11.48
CA TYR A 268 -7.96 1.51 11.59
C TYR A 268 -7.22 2.83 11.81
N TYR A 269 -6.32 2.87 12.79
CA TYR A 269 -5.38 3.96 13.02
C TYR A 269 -3.99 3.57 12.49
N PHE A 270 -3.25 4.51 11.93
CA PHE A 270 -1.94 4.23 11.36
C PHE A 270 -0.99 5.42 11.41
N CYS A 271 0.30 5.10 11.29
CA CYS A 271 1.38 6.05 11.05
C CYS A 271 1.82 5.94 9.58
N VAL A 272 2.19 7.06 8.97
CA VAL A 272 2.57 7.19 7.57
C VAL A 272 4.07 7.22 7.42
N LYS A 273 4.62 6.38 6.54
CA LYS A 273 6.05 6.37 6.25
C LYS A 273 6.46 7.50 5.31
N ASP A 274 5.66 7.76 4.29
CA ASP A 274 5.78 8.90 3.38
C ASP A 274 4.47 9.09 2.61
N TYR A 275 4.24 10.30 2.06
CA TYR A 275 3.20 10.50 1.07
C TYR A 275 3.54 11.65 0.10
N GLU A 276 3.06 11.52 -1.13
CA GLU A 276 3.29 12.46 -2.22
C GLU A 276 1.95 12.95 -2.78
N VAL A 277 1.85 14.23 -3.13
CA VAL A 277 0.67 14.81 -3.79
C VAL A 277 1.08 15.35 -5.15
N PHE A 278 0.28 15.02 -6.16
CA PHE A 278 0.51 15.39 -7.55
C PHE A 278 -0.67 16.14 -8.12
N THR A 279 -0.39 17.07 -9.02
CA THR A 279 -1.39 17.70 -9.89
C THR A 279 -0.97 17.57 -11.34
N ILE A 280 -1.85 17.94 -12.27
CA ILE A 280 -1.56 17.93 -13.70
C ILE A 280 -0.47 18.94 -14.05
N THR A 281 0.28 18.65 -15.11
CA THR A 281 1.30 19.55 -15.68
C THR A 281 0.73 20.33 -16.86
#